data_AF-A0A1R4HYH2-F1
#
_entry.id   AF-A0A1R4HYH2-F1
#
_cell.length_a   1.000
_cell.length_b   1.000
_cell.length_c   1.000
_cell.angle_alpha   90.00
_cell.angle_beta   90.00
_cell.angle_gamma   90.00
#
_symmetry.space_group_name_H-M   'P 1'
#
loop_
_entity.id
_entity.type
_entity.pdbx_description
1 polymer ?
#
loop_
_entity_poly.entity_id
_entity_poly.type
_entity_poly.pdbx_seq_one_letter_code
_entity_poly.pdbx_strand_id
1 'polypeptide(L)'
;MAAAVAVAGLATTGFIIARPTPAPDVAKTPPRSTAEVVRGNLSEQTLVQGNLGYVGERSISGGAGTLTALAPAGSTVGVGGELFAVDNVPVILMTGALPQWRAFALGMANGPDVQQLEASLAELGYFWSEADEIFDENTRVGIRLWQEANGREKTGEIGLGEVFSPPGRSGSPPQSSRSARSRLPAPTF
;
A
#
# COMPACT_ATOMS: atom_id res chain seq x y z
N MET A 1 -7.10 86.54 40.13
CA MET A 1 -7.40 86.89 41.54
C MET A 1 -8.88 86.66 41.77
N ALA A 2 -9.23 85.89 42.80
CA ALA A 2 -10.58 85.45 43.12
C ALA A 2 -11.21 86.32 44.22
N ALA A 3 -12.54 86.49 44.21
CA ALA A 3 -13.41 86.73 45.38
C ALA A 3 -14.88 86.76 44.88
N ALA A 4 -15.65 85.69 45.06
CA ALA A 4 -16.42 85.31 46.25
C ALA A 4 -17.77 86.05 46.36
N VAL A 5 -18.83 85.33 45.97
CA VAL A 5 -20.24 85.69 46.13
C VAL A 5 -20.75 85.01 47.40
N ALA A 6 -21.34 85.79 48.31
CA ALA A 6 -22.10 85.27 49.45
C ALA A 6 -23.59 85.47 49.18
N VAL A 7 -24.37 84.40 49.14
CA VAL A 7 -25.83 84.48 49.16
C VAL A 7 -26.37 83.53 50.21
N ALA A 8 -27.13 84.14 51.10
CA ALA A 8 -27.89 83.53 52.18
C ALA A 8 -29.06 82.68 51.64
N GLY A 9 -29.56 81.81 52.51
CA GLY A 9 -31.00 81.74 52.67
C GLY A 9 -31.64 80.36 52.51
N LEU A 10 -32.22 79.95 53.64
CA LEU A 10 -33.55 79.35 53.77
C LEU A 10 -33.67 77.84 53.49
N ALA A 11 -33.78 77.15 54.62
CA ALA A 11 -34.28 75.80 54.76
C ALA A 11 -35.71 75.66 54.22
N THR A 12 -35.91 74.66 53.36
CA THR A 12 -37.22 74.07 53.08
C THR A 12 -37.14 72.59 53.44
N THR A 13 -37.88 72.19 54.48
CA THR A 13 -38.02 70.81 54.92
C THR A 13 -38.89 70.03 53.93
N GLY A 14 -38.26 69.24 53.07
CA GLY A 14 -38.91 68.27 52.21
C GLY A 14 -39.06 66.91 52.90
N PHE A 15 -40.28 66.37 52.92
CA PHE A 15 -40.58 65.03 53.44
C PHE A 15 -40.10 63.98 52.42
N ILE A 16 -38.97 63.31 52.68
CA ILE A 16 -38.48 62.22 51.81
C ILE A 16 -39.18 60.92 52.21
N ILE A 17 -40.08 60.44 51.37
CA ILE A 17 -40.54 59.05 51.42
C ILE A 17 -39.38 58.18 50.93
N ALA A 18 -38.64 57.57 51.85
CA ALA A 18 -37.58 56.62 51.53
C ALA A 18 -38.21 55.40 50.85
N ARG A 19 -38.11 55.32 49.52
CA ARG A 19 -38.38 54.08 48.79
C ARG A 19 -37.28 53.08 49.17
N PRO A 20 -37.61 51.87 49.65
CA PRO A 20 -36.59 50.87 49.91
C PRO A 20 -35.86 50.57 48.60
N THR A 21 -34.54 50.69 48.62
CA THR A 21 -33.69 50.35 47.48
C THR A 21 -33.90 48.87 47.17
N PRO A 22 -34.21 48.47 45.91
CA PRO A 22 -34.27 47.06 45.56
C PRO A 22 -32.92 46.42 45.89
N ALA A 23 -32.95 45.27 46.56
CA ALA A 23 -31.73 44.50 46.82
C ALA A 23 -31.01 44.24 45.49
N PRO A 24 -29.67 44.37 45.43
CA PRO A 24 -28.93 44.05 44.22
C PRO A 24 -29.21 42.61 43.83
N ASP A 25 -29.58 42.44 42.55
CA ASP A 25 -29.92 41.14 41.97
C ASP A 25 -28.74 40.18 42.21
N VAL A 26 -28.99 39.07 42.91
CA VAL A 26 -27.95 38.09 43.23
C VAL A 26 -27.46 37.54 41.90
N ALA A 27 -26.22 37.87 41.52
CA ALA A 27 -25.64 37.44 40.26
C ALA A 27 -25.86 35.93 40.09
N LYS A 28 -26.61 35.53 39.05
CA LYS A 28 -26.90 34.13 38.75
C LYS A 28 -25.57 33.37 38.67
N THR A 29 -25.33 32.48 39.62
CA THR A 29 -24.14 31.64 39.62
C THR A 29 -24.12 30.84 38.33
N PRO A 30 -23.03 30.85 37.54
CA PRO A 30 -22.98 30.11 36.29
C PRO A 30 -23.22 28.61 36.56
N PRO A 31 -23.86 27.88 35.62
CA PRO A 31 -24.16 26.47 35.82
C PRO A 31 -22.86 25.68 36.03
N ARG A 32 -22.84 24.83 37.06
CA ARG A 32 -21.70 23.95 37.36
C ARG A 32 -21.84 22.68 36.54
N SER A 33 -20.82 22.35 35.76
CA SER A 33 -20.71 21.07 35.06
C SER A 33 -19.85 20.12 35.89
N THR A 34 -20.43 19.01 36.35
CA THR A 34 -19.74 17.97 37.11
C THR A 34 -19.87 16.64 36.37
N ALA A 35 -18.80 15.85 36.33
CA ALA A 35 -18.79 14.49 35.79
C ALA A 35 -18.31 13.50 36.86
N GLU A 36 -18.85 12.29 36.86
CA GLU A 36 -18.45 11.22 37.79
C GLU A 36 -17.02 10.74 37.48
N VAL A 37 -16.24 10.48 38.54
CA VAL A 37 -14.86 10.02 38.40
C VAL A 37 -14.87 8.51 38.14
N VAL A 38 -14.55 8.11 36.92
CA VAL A 38 -14.43 6.70 36.51
C VAL A 38 -12.97 6.35 36.27
N ARG A 39 -12.50 5.21 36.81
CA ARG A 39 -11.16 4.69 36.54
C ARG A 39 -11.20 3.90 35.22
N GLY A 40 -10.37 4.29 34.26
CA GLY A 40 -10.28 3.63 32.96
C GLY A 40 -8.93 3.88 32.28
N ASN A 41 -8.73 3.26 31.11
CA ASN A 41 -7.52 3.45 30.32
C ASN A 41 -7.64 4.74 29.50
N LEU A 42 -6.59 5.56 29.55
CA LEU A 42 -6.47 6.74 28.69
C LEU A 42 -5.78 6.32 27.40
N SER A 43 -6.50 6.40 26.29
CA SER A 43 -5.94 6.17 24.96
C SER A 43 -5.63 7.50 24.29
N GLU A 44 -4.36 7.73 23.98
CA GLU A 44 -3.93 8.84 23.13
C GLU A 44 -3.79 8.34 21.69
N GLN A 45 -4.35 9.08 20.73
CA GLN A 45 -4.16 8.81 19.31
C GLN A 45 -3.28 9.90 18.73
N THR A 46 -2.11 9.53 18.23
CA THR A 46 -1.21 10.44 17.52
C THR A 46 -1.17 10.04 16.05
N LEU A 47 -1.50 10.98 15.17
CA LEU A 47 -1.40 10.76 13.73
C LEU A 47 0.05 11.00 13.28
N VAL A 48 0.69 9.96 12.78
CA VAL A 48 2.07 10.04 12.24
C VAL A 48 2.02 9.96 10.73
N GLN A 49 2.65 10.91 10.05
CA GLN A 49 2.86 10.84 8.60
C GLN A 49 4.07 9.94 8.32
N GLY A 50 3.92 8.99 7.40
CA GLY A 50 4.98 8.10 6.95
C GLY A 50 4.98 7.94 5.44
N ASN A 51 6.14 7.61 4.88
CA ASN A 51 6.30 7.29 3.46
C ASN A 51 6.40 5.77 3.29
N LEU A 52 5.68 5.24 2.29
CA LEU A 52 5.87 3.88 1.82
C LEU A 52 7.02 3.86 0.81
N GLY A 53 8.07 3.11 1.11
CA GLY A 53 9.17 2.84 0.20
C GLY A 53 9.17 1.38 -0.26
N TYR A 54 9.82 1.12 -1.39
CA TYR A 54 10.13 -0.25 -1.79
C TYR A 54 11.25 -0.80 -0.90
N VAL A 55 11.09 -2.04 -0.42
CA VAL A 55 12.12 -2.71 0.38
C VAL A 55 13.00 -3.56 -0.53
N GLY A 56 14.29 -3.22 -0.54
CA GLY A 56 15.34 -4.00 -1.20
C GLY A 56 15.50 -3.70 -2.68
N GLU A 57 16.76 -3.60 -3.11
CA GLU A 57 17.15 -3.72 -4.50
C GLU A 57 17.57 -5.17 -4.74
N ARG A 58 17.32 -5.68 -5.95
CA ARG A 58 17.76 -7.02 -6.33
C ARG A 58 18.52 -6.96 -7.63
N SER A 59 19.76 -7.45 -7.59
CA SER A 59 20.55 -7.68 -8.80
C SER A 59 19.92 -8.83 -9.59
N ILE A 60 19.66 -8.55 -10.87
CA ILE A 60 19.24 -9.54 -11.85
C ILE A 60 20.47 -9.89 -12.68
N SER A 61 20.73 -11.18 -12.84
CA SER A 61 21.79 -11.68 -13.72
C SER A 61 21.15 -12.39 -14.90
N GLY A 62 21.62 -12.08 -16.11
CA GLY A 62 21.21 -12.72 -17.35
C GLY A 62 22.26 -13.69 -17.90
N GLY A 63 21.95 -14.29 -19.05
CA GLY A 63 22.92 -15.08 -19.81
C GLY A 63 24.10 -14.26 -20.32
N ALA A 64 25.13 -14.94 -20.84
CA ALA A 64 26.24 -14.29 -21.51
C ALA A 64 25.80 -13.68 -22.85
N GLY A 65 26.25 -12.46 -23.16
CA GLY A 65 25.95 -11.79 -24.43
C GLY A 65 25.93 -10.26 -24.26
N THR A 66 25.41 -9.56 -25.28
CA THR A 66 25.29 -8.09 -25.27
C THR A 66 23.88 -7.70 -24.86
N LEU A 67 23.75 -6.83 -23.84
CA LEU A 67 22.46 -6.26 -23.46
C LEU A 67 21.95 -5.32 -24.58
N THR A 68 20.88 -5.70 -25.26
CA THR A 68 20.31 -4.95 -26.39
C THR A 68 19.06 -4.15 -26.03
N ALA A 69 18.34 -4.55 -24.98
CA ALA A 69 17.19 -3.82 -24.47
C ALA A 69 17.04 -3.99 -22.95
N LEU A 70 16.40 -3.02 -22.31
CA LEU A 70 16.06 -3.06 -20.89
C LEU A 70 14.69 -2.41 -20.69
N ALA A 71 13.86 -3.02 -19.84
CA ALA A 71 12.59 -2.41 -19.44
C ALA A 71 12.80 -0.99 -18.90
N PRO A 72 11.94 0.00 -19.22
CA PRO A 72 12.11 1.37 -18.76
C PRO A 72 12.19 1.45 -17.23
N ALA A 73 13.10 2.27 -16.71
CA ALA A 73 13.21 2.49 -15.28
C ALA A 73 11.89 3.02 -14.69
N GLY A 74 11.46 2.45 -13.58
CA GLY A 74 10.18 2.78 -12.94
C GLY A 74 8.95 2.08 -13.53
N SER A 75 9.11 1.27 -14.59
CA SER A 75 8.03 0.40 -15.08
C SER A 75 7.81 -0.81 -14.18
N THR A 76 6.57 -1.32 -14.17
CA THR A 76 6.23 -2.60 -13.50
C THR A 76 6.18 -3.69 -14.56
N VAL A 77 7.03 -4.71 -14.43
CA VAL A 77 7.03 -5.89 -15.30
C VAL A 77 6.29 -7.03 -14.61
N GLY A 78 5.22 -7.50 -15.24
CA GLY A 78 4.44 -8.67 -14.81
C GLY A 78 4.97 -9.97 -15.41
N VAL A 79 4.45 -11.10 -14.94
CA VAL A 79 4.73 -12.42 -15.53
C VAL A 79 4.36 -12.40 -17.02
N GLY A 80 5.22 -12.96 -17.86
CA GLY A 80 5.10 -12.89 -19.32
C GLY A 80 5.65 -11.59 -19.93
N GLY A 81 6.01 -10.60 -19.10
CA GLY A 81 6.63 -9.36 -19.56
C GLY A 81 8.11 -9.52 -19.88
N GLU A 82 8.60 -8.72 -20.82
CA GLU A 82 10.02 -8.60 -21.14
C GLU A 82 10.75 -7.79 -20.06
N LEU A 83 11.79 -8.38 -19.47
CA LEU A 83 12.64 -7.69 -18.49
C LEU A 83 13.80 -6.97 -19.17
N PHE A 84 14.50 -7.67 -20.06
CA PHE A 84 15.64 -7.20 -20.83
C PHE A 84 15.82 -8.10 -22.04
N ALA A 85 16.69 -7.72 -22.99
CA ALA A 85 17.06 -8.56 -24.12
C ALA A 85 18.59 -8.71 -24.19
N VAL A 86 19.04 -9.92 -24.51
CA VAL A 86 20.46 -10.25 -24.76
C VAL A 86 20.58 -10.69 -26.21
N ASP A 87 21.50 -10.08 -26.96
CA ASP A 87 21.72 -10.37 -28.39
C ASP A 87 20.42 -10.32 -29.22
N ASN A 88 19.54 -9.37 -28.90
CA ASN A 88 18.22 -9.17 -29.51
C ASN A 88 17.21 -10.32 -29.25
N VAL A 89 17.48 -11.16 -28.25
CA VAL A 89 16.58 -12.18 -27.72
C VAL A 89 15.99 -11.69 -26.39
N PRO A 90 14.67 -11.46 -26.30
CA PRO A 90 14.05 -11.03 -25.05
C PRO A 90 14.23 -12.07 -23.95
N VAL A 91 14.23 -11.64 -22.70
CA VAL A 91 14.21 -12.51 -21.53
C VAL A 91 12.91 -12.23 -20.80
N ILE A 92 12.04 -13.25 -20.78
CA ILE A 92 10.69 -13.15 -20.26
C ILE A 92 10.67 -13.50 -18.78
N LEU A 93 9.93 -12.71 -18.01
CA LEU A 93 9.68 -12.95 -16.59
C LEU A 93 8.74 -14.15 -16.42
N MET A 94 9.20 -15.18 -15.73
CA MET A 94 8.38 -16.32 -15.31
C MET A 94 8.18 -16.34 -13.79
N THR A 95 7.15 -17.07 -13.36
CA THR A 95 6.83 -17.22 -11.94
C THR A 95 7.71 -18.29 -11.33
N GLY A 96 8.34 -18.00 -10.18
CA GLY A 96 8.87 -19.06 -9.32
C GLY A 96 10.15 -18.75 -8.55
N ALA A 97 10.51 -19.64 -7.63
CA ALA A 97 11.60 -19.43 -6.67
C ALA A 97 12.99 -19.87 -7.14
N LEU A 98 13.03 -20.80 -8.09
CA LEU A 98 14.27 -21.35 -8.63
C LEU A 98 14.69 -20.54 -9.85
N PRO A 99 15.96 -20.11 -9.95
CA PRO A 99 16.46 -19.51 -11.19
C PRO A 99 16.51 -20.57 -12.29
N GLN A 100 16.52 -20.15 -13.57
CA GLN A 100 16.84 -21.07 -14.66
C GLN A 100 18.35 -21.39 -14.61
N TRP A 101 18.70 -22.57 -14.10
CA TRP A 101 20.09 -23.02 -13.95
C TRP A 101 20.52 -24.06 -15.00
N ARG A 102 19.59 -24.54 -15.83
CA ARG A 102 19.83 -25.47 -16.95
C ARG A 102 18.93 -25.18 -18.15
N ALA A 103 19.26 -25.80 -19.28
CA ALA A 103 18.39 -25.79 -20.46
C ALA A 103 17.21 -26.76 -20.29
N PHE A 104 16.09 -26.45 -20.92
CA PHE A 104 14.90 -27.29 -20.97
C PHE A 104 14.76 -27.94 -22.34
N ALA A 105 14.81 -29.27 -22.40
CA ALA A 105 14.72 -30.05 -23.62
C ALA A 105 14.26 -31.49 -23.32
N LEU A 106 13.80 -32.20 -24.35
CA LEU A 106 13.39 -33.60 -24.20
C LEU A 106 14.53 -34.47 -23.67
N GLY A 107 14.19 -35.37 -22.75
CA GLY A 107 15.15 -36.29 -22.13
C GLY A 107 15.98 -35.67 -21.01
N MET A 108 15.69 -34.42 -20.61
CA MET A 108 16.27 -33.85 -19.40
C MET A 108 15.79 -34.58 -18.13
N ALA A 109 16.57 -34.50 -17.07
CA ALA A 109 16.16 -35.05 -15.77
C ALA A 109 14.99 -34.27 -15.17
N ASN A 110 14.08 -34.98 -14.49
CA ASN A 110 12.96 -34.37 -13.78
C ASN A 110 13.43 -33.37 -12.72
N GLY A 111 12.60 -32.39 -12.41
CA GLY A 111 12.86 -31.49 -11.29
C GLY A 111 11.82 -30.38 -11.08
N PRO A 112 11.89 -29.71 -9.92
CA PRO A 112 10.96 -28.63 -9.54
C PRO A 112 11.07 -27.38 -10.42
N ASP A 113 12.16 -27.22 -11.17
CA ASP A 113 12.33 -26.18 -12.19
C ASP A 113 11.43 -26.42 -13.41
N VAL A 114 11.16 -27.68 -13.77
CA VAL A 114 10.20 -28.03 -14.83
C VAL A 114 8.79 -27.67 -14.41
N GLN A 115 8.41 -28.05 -13.19
CA GLN A 115 7.08 -27.73 -12.64
C GLN A 115 6.81 -26.22 -12.61
N GLN A 116 7.84 -25.45 -12.27
CA GLN A 116 7.75 -24.00 -12.28
C GLN A 116 7.55 -23.43 -13.68
N LEU A 117 8.30 -23.96 -14.66
CA LEU A 117 8.16 -23.57 -16.06
C LEU A 117 6.74 -23.88 -16.56
N GLU A 118 6.23 -25.08 -16.27
CA GLU A 118 4.88 -25.50 -16.65
C GLU A 118 3.80 -24.66 -15.99
N ALA A 119 3.93 -24.36 -14.70
CA ALA A 119 3.01 -23.46 -13.99
C ALA A 119 3.01 -22.05 -14.61
N SER A 120 4.18 -21.56 -15.02
CA SER A 120 4.29 -20.26 -15.72
C SER A 120 3.66 -20.32 -17.11
N LEU A 121 3.89 -21.38 -17.87
CA LEU A 121 3.25 -21.57 -19.18
C LEU A 121 1.72 -21.69 -19.04
N ALA A 122 1.22 -22.32 -17.96
CA ALA A 122 -0.20 -22.40 -17.66
C ALA A 122 -0.79 -21.03 -17.31
N GLU A 123 -0.10 -20.23 -16.49
CA GLU A 123 -0.50 -18.84 -16.16
C GLU A 123 -0.57 -17.96 -17.42
N LEU A 124 0.32 -18.20 -18.38
CA LEU A 124 0.35 -17.53 -19.69
C LEU A 124 -0.63 -18.11 -20.72
N GLY A 125 -1.31 -19.22 -20.41
CA GLY A 125 -2.30 -19.85 -21.28
C GLY A 125 -1.72 -20.76 -22.38
N TYR A 126 -0.46 -21.18 -22.26
CA TYR A 126 0.23 -22.07 -23.20
C TYR A 126 0.36 -23.52 -22.71
N PHE A 127 -0.11 -23.84 -21.50
CA PHE A 127 -0.09 -25.18 -20.95
C PHE A 127 -1.43 -25.51 -20.28
N TRP A 128 -1.99 -26.69 -20.57
CA TRP A 128 -3.34 -27.09 -20.14
C TRP A 128 -3.35 -28.35 -19.26
N SER A 129 -2.20 -28.98 -19.06
CA SER A 129 -2.05 -30.11 -18.15
C SER A 129 -1.74 -29.62 -16.72
N GLU A 130 -1.79 -30.53 -15.75
CA GLU A 130 -1.28 -30.23 -14.41
C GLU A 130 0.24 -30.10 -14.47
N ALA A 131 0.78 -29.06 -13.84
CA ALA A 131 2.22 -28.82 -13.78
C ALA A 131 2.89 -29.86 -12.88
N ASP A 132 3.86 -30.58 -13.43
CA ASP A 132 4.63 -31.61 -12.74
C ASP A 132 6.14 -31.44 -12.98
N GLU A 133 6.95 -32.36 -12.45
CA GLU A 133 8.41 -32.25 -12.54
C GLU A 133 8.99 -32.86 -13.83
N ILE A 134 8.16 -33.26 -14.80
CA ILE A 134 8.54 -34.10 -15.94
C ILE A 134 8.44 -33.32 -17.24
N PHE A 135 9.59 -33.12 -17.88
CA PHE A 135 9.60 -32.48 -19.20
C PHE A 135 9.16 -33.48 -20.27
N ASP A 136 7.91 -33.37 -20.72
CA ASP A 136 7.31 -34.26 -21.71
C ASP A 136 6.95 -33.54 -23.03
N GLU A 137 6.21 -34.24 -23.90
CA GLU A 137 5.76 -33.67 -25.16
C GLU A 137 4.77 -32.52 -24.98
N ASN A 138 3.93 -32.55 -23.94
CA ASN A 138 2.98 -31.48 -23.64
C ASN A 138 3.72 -30.21 -23.26
N THR A 139 4.75 -30.33 -22.41
CA THR A 139 5.63 -29.21 -22.04
C THR A 139 6.29 -28.63 -23.28
N ARG A 140 6.84 -29.49 -24.14
CA ARG A 140 7.46 -29.08 -25.41
C ARG A 140 6.49 -28.38 -26.36
N VAL A 141 5.24 -28.82 -26.42
CA VAL A 141 4.19 -28.14 -27.22
C VAL A 141 3.88 -26.77 -26.62
N GLY A 142 3.73 -26.67 -25.30
CA GLY A 142 3.48 -25.39 -24.63
C GLY A 142 4.59 -24.37 -24.87
N ILE A 143 5.86 -24.81 -24.84
CA ILE A 143 7.01 -23.97 -25.18
C ILE A 143 6.95 -23.50 -26.63
N ARG A 144 6.60 -24.36 -27.59
CA ARG A 144 6.48 -23.97 -29.00
C ARG A 144 5.39 -22.92 -29.22
N LEU A 145 4.27 -23.04 -28.53
CA LEU A 145 3.17 -22.06 -28.60
C LEU A 145 3.58 -20.72 -27.98
N TRP A 146 4.27 -20.76 -26.84
CA TRP A 146 4.83 -19.57 -26.21
C TRP A 146 5.88 -18.90 -27.12
N GLN A 147 6.80 -19.67 -27.71
CA GLN A 147 7.80 -19.19 -28.65
C GLN A 147 7.15 -18.52 -29.86
N GLU A 148 6.13 -19.15 -30.45
CA GLU A 148 5.36 -18.59 -31.55
C GLU A 148 4.74 -17.23 -31.19
N ALA A 149 4.07 -17.14 -30.04
CA ALA A 149 3.43 -15.91 -29.61
C ALA A 149 4.43 -14.77 -29.34
N ASN A 150 5.68 -15.12 -29.04
CA ASN A 150 6.77 -14.17 -28.82
C ASN A 150 7.65 -13.96 -30.07
N GLY A 151 7.24 -14.44 -31.24
CA GLY A 151 7.96 -14.25 -32.51
C GLY A 151 9.30 -15.00 -32.60
N ARG A 152 9.47 -16.09 -31.85
CA ARG A 152 10.69 -16.90 -31.81
C ARG A 152 10.59 -18.12 -32.69
N GLU A 153 11.75 -18.72 -32.96
CA GLU A 153 11.82 -20.06 -33.53
C GLU A 153 11.17 -21.07 -32.56
N LYS A 154 10.31 -21.95 -33.10
CA LYS A 154 9.52 -22.92 -32.34
C LYS A 154 10.32 -24.19 -32.06
N THR A 155 11.47 -24.06 -31.40
CA THR A 155 12.34 -25.19 -31.06
C THR A 155 11.67 -26.17 -30.08
N GLY A 156 10.78 -25.65 -29.21
CA GLY A 156 10.25 -26.40 -28.08
C GLY A 156 11.26 -26.60 -26.95
N GLU A 157 12.40 -25.93 -27.05
CA GLU A 157 13.49 -25.97 -26.09
C GLU A 157 13.76 -24.56 -25.58
N ILE A 158 14.19 -24.44 -24.33
CA ILE A 158 14.58 -23.15 -23.75
C ILE A 158 16.05 -23.25 -23.36
N GLY A 159 16.88 -22.48 -24.07
CA GLY A 159 18.29 -22.34 -23.78
C GLY A 159 18.53 -21.68 -22.42
N LEU A 160 19.69 -21.94 -21.82
CA LEU A 160 20.06 -21.32 -20.54
C LEU A 160 20.08 -19.78 -20.67
N GLY A 161 19.28 -19.09 -19.86
CA GLY A 161 19.25 -17.62 -19.81
C GLY A 161 18.20 -16.96 -20.72
N GLU A 162 17.38 -17.73 -21.43
CA GLU A 162 16.26 -17.20 -22.22
C GLU A 162 15.03 -16.84 -21.37
N VAL A 163 14.92 -17.42 -20.18
CA VAL A 163 13.85 -17.17 -19.22
C VAL A 163 14.45 -16.75 -17.89
N PHE A 164 13.77 -15.83 -17.20
CA PHE A 164 14.17 -15.41 -15.86
C PHE A 164 13.05 -15.64 -14.84
N SER A 165 13.39 -16.38 -13.79
CA SER A 165 12.52 -16.62 -12.63
C SER A 165 13.13 -15.97 -11.38
N PRO A 166 12.53 -14.91 -10.81
CA PRO A 166 13.08 -14.19 -9.67
C PRO A 166 12.86 -14.98 -8.38
N PRO A 167 13.91 -15.23 -7.57
CA PRO A 167 13.76 -16.05 -6.37
C PRO A 167 12.72 -15.52 -5.36
N GLY A 168 11.58 -16.19 -5.22
CA GLY A 168 10.64 -16.00 -4.13
C GLY A 168 9.98 -14.61 -4.08
N ARG A 169 8.73 -14.52 -4.52
CA ARG A 169 7.85 -13.38 -4.18
C ARG A 169 7.33 -13.60 -2.75
N SER A 170 8.13 -13.28 -1.73
CA SER A 170 7.57 -12.99 -0.40
C SER A 170 6.98 -11.59 -0.44
N GLY A 171 5.83 -11.46 -1.10
CA GLY A 171 5.12 -10.21 -1.25
C GLY A 171 3.65 -10.50 -1.16
N SER A 172 3.12 -10.52 0.06
CA SER A 172 1.68 -10.47 0.30
C SER A 172 1.08 -9.37 -0.59
N PRO A 173 -0.09 -9.59 -1.22
CA PRO A 173 -0.77 -8.51 -1.93
C PRO A 173 -0.96 -7.32 -0.98
N PRO A 174 -0.96 -6.06 -1.47
CA PRO A 174 -1.25 -4.92 -0.63
C PRO A 174 -2.58 -5.17 0.07
N GLN A 175 -2.54 -5.36 1.39
CA GLN A 175 -3.73 -5.47 2.20
C GLN A 175 -4.44 -4.13 2.05
N SER A 176 -5.49 -4.12 1.23
CA SER A 176 -6.45 -3.04 1.23
C SER A 176 -7.01 -3.00 2.65
N SER A 177 -6.48 -2.06 3.44
CA SER A 177 -7.00 -1.75 4.75
C SER A 177 -8.42 -1.26 4.53
N ARG A 178 -9.39 -2.19 4.60
CA ARG A 178 -10.80 -1.85 4.79
C ARG A 178 -10.82 -1.04 6.07
N SER A 179 -10.94 0.29 5.92
CA SER A 179 -11.21 1.19 7.03
C SER A 179 -12.44 0.66 7.75
N ALA A 180 -12.22 -0.04 8.85
CA ALA A 180 -13.25 -0.35 9.81
C ALA A 180 -13.66 0.98 10.42
N ARG A 181 -14.63 1.66 9.78
CA ARG A 181 -15.41 2.72 10.44
C ARG A 181 -16.17 2.06 11.57
N SER A 182 -15.53 1.97 12.73
CA SER A 182 -16.22 1.80 14.00
C SER A 182 -17.14 3.00 14.16
N ARG A 183 -18.44 2.81 13.92
CA ARG A 183 -19.45 3.80 14.28
C ARG A 183 -19.50 3.81 15.80
N LEU A 184 -18.98 4.86 16.41
CA LEU A 184 -19.31 5.22 17.79
C LEU A 184 -20.83 5.39 17.90
N PRO A 185 -21.51 4.80 18.90
CA PRO A 185 -22.91 5.11 19.15
C PRO A 185 -23.06 6.57 19.58
N ALA A 186 -24.09 7.24 19.07
CA ALA A 186 -24.39 8.63 19.39
C ALA A 186 -24.72 8.79 20.89
N PRO A 187 -24.32 9.90 21.54
CA PRO A 187 -24.76 10.20 22.89
C PRO A 187 -26.28 10.37 22.88
N THR A 188 -26.96 9.55 23.66
CA THR A 188 -28.37 9.75 23.98
C THR A 188 -28.41 10.86 25.03
N PHE A 189 -29.01 12.00 24.67
CA PHE A 189 -29.35 13.08 25.60
C PHE A 189 -30.73 12.83 26.19
#